data_AF-A0A7W4B3I5-F1
#
_entry.id   AF-A0A7W4B3I5-F1
#
_cell.length_a   1.000
_cell.length_b   1.000
_cell.length_c   1.000
_cell.angle_alpha   90.00
_cell.angle_beta   90.00
_cell.angle_gamma   90.00
#
_symmetry.space_group_name_H-M   'P 1'
#
loop_
_entity.id
_entity.type
_entity.pdbx_description
1 polymer ?
#
loop_
_entity_poly.entity_id
_entity_poly.type
_entity_poly.pdbx_seq_one_letter_code
_entity_poly.pdbx_strand_id
1 'polypeptide(L)' 'MKTLRPSDIAQYCDVHQRTVSRWIAQGRLKGHKLPGRGNYRVLLDD' A
#
# COMPACT_ATOMS: atom_id res chain seq x y z
N MET A 1 13.01 -9.07 2.84
CA MET A 1 11.69 -8.43 3.03
C MET A 1 11.09 -8.06 1.69
N LYS A 2 9.90 -8.62 1.37
CA LYS A 2 9.17 -8.30 0.14
C LYS A 2 8.25 -7.12 0.43
N THR A 3 8.37 -6.04 -0.34
CA THR A 3 7.45 -4.89 -0.26
C THR A 3 6.52 -4.90 -1.45
N LEU A 4 5.22 -4.75 -1.18
CA LEU A 4 4.20 -4.60 -2.21
C LEU A 4 3.92 -3.13 -2.49
N ARG A 5 3.62 -2.84 -3.76
CA ARG A 5 3.08 -1.54 -4.15
C ARG A 5 1.56 -1.55 -3.95
N PRO A 6 0.92 -0.39 -3.76
CA PRO A 6 -0.53 -0.28 -3.72
C PRO A 6 -1.22 -0.88 -4.95
N SER A 7 -0.57 -0.85 -6.12
CA SER A 7 -1.04 -1.51 -7.34
C SER A 7 -1.09 -3.03 -7.21
N ASP A 8 -0.07 -3.63 -6.57
CA ASP A 8 0.04 -5.08 -6.42
C ASP A 8 -0.99 -5.58 -5.40
N ILE A 9 -1.21 -4.82 -4.33
CA ILE A 9 -2.25 -5.09 -3.33
C ILE A 9 -3.65 -4.92 -3.93
N ALA A 10 -3.84 -3.86 -4.73
CA ALA A 10 -5.08 -3.62 -5.45
C ALA A 10 -5.43 -4.81 -6.36
N GLN A 11 -4.46 -5.32 -7.12
CA GLN A 11 -4.66 -6.49 -7.97
C GLN A 11 -4.88 -7.78 -7.16
N TYR A 12 -4.15 -7.96 -6.07
CA TYR A 12 -4.28 -9.14 -5.21
C TYR A 12 -5.65 -9.23 -4.51
N CYS A 13 -6.18 -8.08 -4.06
CA CYS A 13 -7.46 -8.00 -3.37
C CYS A 13 -8.65 -7.68 -4.29
N ASP A 14 -8.42 -7.53 -5.60
CA ASP A 14 -9.40 -7.07 -6.59
C ASP A 14 -10.13 -5.77 -6.17
N VAL A 15 -9.36 -4.78 -5.67
CA VAL A 15 -9.86 -3.47 -5.25
C VAL A 15 -9.17 -2.34 -6.00
N HIS A 16 -9.81 -1.17 -6.04
CA HIS A 16 -9.19 0.01 -6.64
C HIS A 16 -7.99 0.52 -5.82
N GLN A 17 -6.93 1.02 -6.47
CA GLN A 17 -5.72 1.54 -5.79
C GLN A 17 -6.02 2.63 -4.74
N ARG A 18 -7.02 3.48 -5.01
CA ARG A 18 -7.53 4.47 -4.03
C ARG A 18 -8.00 3.85 -2.72
N THR A 19 -8.59 2.64 -2.76
CA THR A 19 -9.01 1.92 -1.56
C THR A 19 -7.81 1.53 -0.72
N VAL A 20 -6.77 1.00 -1.36
CA VAL A 20 -5.50 0.66 -0.69
C VAL A 20 -4.84 1.92 -0.11
N SER A 21 -4.77 3.02 -0.86
CA SER A 21 -4.25 4.29 -0.34
C SER A 21 -5.05 4.81 0.85
N ARG A 22 -6.39 4.67 0.85
CA ARG A 22 -7.23 5.02 2.01
C ARG A 22 -6.94 4.13 3.20
N TRP A 23 -6.75 2.82 3.03
CA TRP A 23 -6.38 1.94 4.14
C TRP A 23 -5.06 2.34 4.78
N ILE A 24 -4.08 2.74 3.97
CA ILE A 24 -2.79 3.23 4.47
C ILE A 24 -2.97 4.58 5.19
N ALA A 25 -3.73 5.51 4.61
CA ALA A 25 -4.01 6.81 5.23
C ALA A 25 -4.82 6.69 6.54
N GLN A 26 -5.69 5.69 6.65
CA GLN A 26 -6.46 5.37 7.85
C GLN A 26 -5.65 4.58 8.89
N GLY A 27 -4.41 4.18 8.59
CA GLY A 27 -3.60 3.34 9.47
C GLY A 27 -4.06 1.88 9.58
N ARG A 28 -5.01 1.44 8.72
CA ARG A 28 -5.46 0.04 8.65
C ARG A 28 -4.42 -0.88 8.02
N LEU A 29 -3.47 -0.31 7.29
CA LEU A 29 -2.44 -1.03 6.55
C LEU A 29 -1.11 -0.30 6.73
N LYS A 30 -0.08 -0.99 7.25
CA LYS A 30 1.22 -0.38 7.54
C LYS A 30 2.02 -0.16 6.27
N GLY A 31 1.73 0.95 5.60
CA GLY A 31 2.49 1.44 4.46
C GLY A 31 3.46 2.54 4.86
N HIS A 32 4.72 2.44 4.44
CA HIS A 32 5.66 3.55 4.51
C HIS A 32 5.59 4.40 3.24
N LYS A 33 5.49 5.73 3.41
CA LYS A 33 5.50 6.69 2.30
C LYS A 33 6.94 6.88 1.84
N LEU A 34 7.18 6.77 0.54
CA LEU A 34 8.50 7.04 -0.02
C LEU A 34 8.76 8.55 -0.10
N PRO A 35 9.98 9.02 0.22
CA PRO A 35 10.35 10.42 -0.01
C PRO A 35 10.39 10.71 -1.53
N GLY A 36 9.88 11.88 -1.94
CA GLY A 36 9.97 12.40 -3.32
C GLY A 36 8.85 11.98 -4.29
N ARG A 37 8.27 10.78 -4.18
CA ARG A 37 7.05 10.37 -4.91
C ARG A 37 6.03 9.90 -3.90
N GLY A 38 4.79 10.39 -3.98
CA GLY A 38 3.67 10.01 -3.09
C GLY A 38 3.22 8.54 -3.17
N ASN A 39 4.11 7.65 -3.56
CA ASN A 39 3.91 6.21 -3.57
C ASN A 39 4.13 5.65 -2.16
N TYR A 40 3.27 4.71 -1.80
CA TYR A 40 3.41 3.93 -0.59
C TYR A 40 4.06 2.58 -0.90
N ARG A 41 4.68 2.00 0.11
CA ARG A 41 5.22 0.64 0.10
C ARG A 41 4.76 -0.07 1.35
N VAL A 42 4.32 -1.30 1.20
CA VAL A 42 3.70 -2.08 2.27
C VAL A 42 4.55 -3.33 2.44
N LEU A 43 4.93 -3.64 3.67
CA LEU A 43 5.65 -4.87 3.99
C LEU A 43 4.65 -6.03 4.06
N LEU A 44 4.99 -7.17 3.45
CA LEU A 44 4.13 -8.35 3.47
C LEU A 44 4.21 -9.15 4.79
N ASP A 45 5.20 -8.86 5.63
CA ASP A 45 5.45 -9.51 6.92
C ASP A 45 4.57 -8.98 8.07
N ASP A 46 3.48 -8.27 7.76
CA ASP A 46 2.64 -7.57 8.74
C ASP A 46 1.14 -7.75 8.46
#